data_AF-A0A956L851-F1
#
_entry.id   AF-A0A956L851-F1
#
_cell.length_a   1.000
_cell.length_b   1.000
_cell.length_c   1.000
_cell.angle_alpha   90.00
_cell.angle_beta   90.00
_cell.angle_gamma   90.00
#
_symmetry.space_group_name_H-M   'P 1'
#
loop_
_entity.id
_entity.type
_entity.pdbx_description
1 polymer ?
#
loop_
_entity_poly.entity_id
_entity_poly.type
_entity_poly.pdbx_seq_one_letter_code
_entity_poly.pdbx_strand_id
1 'polypeptide(L)'
;LMLGRVLPTATAQDRSLARLAQRVLQEELDARLVVRGDVSIFTVRVPLSRRDPEGTVTATVDALRALGSTRQPAQRLFQAAQLWLGARVVQASLDGEDWTALFSEAIDLSSRDEDVPTALFDDAGGMLASDPEALQAWMGRWLDPRGGEPGWQWVVAGASSADQRKLARLTPLAP
;
A
#
# COMPACT_ATOMS: atom_id res chain seq x y z
N LEU A 1 -8.85 4.13 -13.80
CA LEU A 1 -9.53 4.19 -12.48
C LEU A 1 -8.44 4.13 -11.41
N MET A 2 -8.61 4.84 -10.30
CA MET A 2 -7.85 4.60 -9.08
C MET A 2 -8.80 4.12 -7.99
N LEU A 3 -8.43 3.04 -7.33
CA LEU A 3 -9.02 2.60 -6.07
C LEU A 3 -8.08 3.06 -4.96
N GLY A 4 -8.60 3.51 -3.82
CA GLY A 4 -7.73 3.86 -2.71
C GLY A 4 -8.46 3.94 -1.39
N ARG A 5 -7.66 3.93 -0.31
CA ARG A 5 -8.16 4.09 1.05
C ARG A 5 -7.12 4.77 1.91
N VAL A 6 -7.60 5.35 3.01
CA VAL A 6 -6.73 5.72 4.13
C VAL A 6 -6.53 4.49 5.02
N LEU A 7 -5.30 4.32 5.48
CA LEU A 7 -4.86 3.26 6.38
C LEU A 7 -4.39 3.91 7.68
N PRO A 8 -4.83 3.42 8.86
CA PRO A 8 -4.22 3.83 10.12
C PRO A 8 -2.83 3.20 10.20
N THR A 9 -1.81 4.04 10.33
CA THR A 9 -0.40 3.64 10.45
C THR A 9 0.30 4.41 11.56
N ALA A 10 -0.34 4.48 12.73
CA ALA A 10 0.14 5.22 13.90
C ALA A 10 1.43 4.63 14.49
N THR A 11 1.65 3.33 14.31
CA THR A 11 2.82 2.63 14.83
C THR A 11 3.82 2.29 13.73
N ALA A 12 5.09 2.15 14.11
CA ALA A 12 6.12 1.63 13.20
C ALA A 12 5.74 0.25 12.64
N GLN A 13 5.13 -0.60 13.47
CA GLN A 13 4.65 -1.91 13.05
C GLN A 13 3.58 -1.81 11.95
N ASP A 14 2.58 -0.94 12.09
CA ASP A 14 1.55 -0.76 11.07
C ASP A 14 2.13 -0.20 9.76
N ARG A 15 3.10 0.73 9.85
CA ARG A 15 3.81 1.26 8.67
C ARG A 15 4.63 0.17 7.97
N SER A 16 5.37 -0.64 8.73
CA SER A 16 6.11 -1.78 8.20
C SER A 16 5.20 -2.78 7.48
N LEU A 17 4.06 -3.12 8.07
CA LEU A 17 3.06 -4.01 7.47
C LEU A 17 2.45 -3.40 6.21
N ALA A 18 2.10 -2.11 6.23
CA ALA A 18 1.58 -1.41 5.06
C ALA A 18 2.59 -1.39 3.90
N ARG A 19 3.88 -1.12 4.20
CA ARG A 19 4.98 -1.11 3.22
C ARG A 19 5.24 -2.49 2.63
N LEU A 20 5.26 -3.53 3.47
CA LEU A 20 5.37 -4.92 3.00
C LEU A 20 4.18 -5.33 2.13
N ALA A 21 2.96 -5.03 2.58
CA ALA A 21 1.75 -5.32 1.82
C ALA A 21 1.78 -4.62 0.46
N GLN A 22 2.16 -3.34 0.42
CA GLN A 22 2.33 -2.61 -0.84
C GLN A 22 3.37 -3.30 -1.73
N ARG A 23 4.52 -3.70 -1.19
CA ARG A 23 5.58 -4.31 -2.00
C ARG A 23 5.17 -5.66 -2.58
N VAL A 24 4.51 -6.50 -1.79
CA VAL A 24 3.98 -7.80 -2.23
C VAL A 24 2.92 -7.59 -3.32
N LEU A 25 1.98 -6.68 -3.10
CA LEU A 25 0.93 -6.39 -4.09
C LEU A 25 1.48 -5.77 -5.37
N GLN A 26 2.58 -5.02 -5.29
CA GLN A 26 3.19 -4.35 -6.44
C GLN A 26 3.76 -5.32 -7.49
N GLU A 27 3.94 -6.60 -7.14
CA GLU A 27 4.37 -7.63 -8.08
C GLU A 27 3.29 -7.94 -9.13
N GLU A 28 2.02 -7.75 -8.79
CA GLU A 28 0.87 -8.10 -9.64
C GLU A 28 -0.05 -6.92 -9.97
N LEU A 29 -0.07 -5.90 -9.11
CA LEU A 29 -0.93 -4.71 -9.22
C LEU A 29 -0.09 -3.44 -9.24
N ASP A 30 -0.57 -2.37 -9.87
CA ASP A 30 0.06 -1.04 -9.73
C ASP A 30 -0.38 -0.40 -8.39
N ALA A 31 0.14 -0.98 -7.30
CA ALA A 31 -0.12 -0.59 -5.92
C ALA A 31 0.89 0.45 -5.44
N ARG A 32 0.40 1.54 -4.85
CA ARG A 32 1.19 2.66 -4.32
C ARG A 32 0.79 2.94 -2.88
N LEU A 33 1.77 3.36 -2.09
CA LEU A 33 1.59 3.76 -0.70
C LEU A 33 2.34 5.06 -0.46
N VAL A 34 1.66 6.03 0.14
CA VAL A 34 2.26 7.23 0.70
C VAL A 34 2.01 7.19 2.20
N VAL A 35 3.08 7.33 2.99
CA VAL A 35 3.01 7.33 4.45
C VAL A 35 3.23 8.75 4.94
N ARG A 36 2.42 9.21 5.88
CA ARG A 36 2.56 10.53 6.50
C ARG A 36 2.09 10.49 7.95
N GLY A 37 3.03 10.52 8.88
CA GLY A 37 2.77 10.45 10.31
C GLY A 37 2.00 9.17 10.67
N ASP A 38 0.78 9.36 11.19
CA ASP A 38 -0.08 8.30 11.70
C ASP A 38 -1.04 7.71 10.66
N VAL A 39 -0.99 8.19 9.41
CA VAL A 39 -1.86 7.73 8.32
C VAL A 39 -1.06 7.41 7.07
N SER A 40 -1.58 6.46 6.29
CA SER A 40 -1.08 6.18 4.96
C SER A 40 -2.21 6.20 3.94
N ILE A 41 -1.89 6.63 2.72
CA ILE A 41 -2.80 6.56 1.58
C ILE A 41 -2.33 5.42 0.69
N PHE A 42 -3.16 4.38 0.60
CA PHE A 42 -2.95 3.27 -0.33
C PHE A 42 -3.79 3.48 -1.57
N THR A 43 -3.19 3.30 -2.75
CA THR A 43 -3.90 3.36 -4.02
C THR A 43 -3.52 2.22 -4.95
N VAL A 44 -4.48 1.77 -5.76
CA VAL A 44 -4.29 0.81 -6.84
C VAL A 44 -4.77 1.43 -8.13
N ARG A 45 -3.87 1.55 -9.11
CA ARG A 45 -4.23 2.03 -10.44
C ARG A 45 -4.76 0.88 -11.29
N VAL A 46 -5.97 1.06 -11.81
CA VAL A 46 -6.64 0.08 -12.66
C VAL A 46 -6.73 0.63 -14.09
N PRO A 47 -6.02 0.02 -15.06
CA PRO A 47 -6.19 0.35 -16.47
C PRO A 47 -7.56 -0.16 -16.93
N LEU A 48 -8.45 0.73 -17.36
CA LEU A 48 -9.80 0.33 -17.76
C LEU A 48 -9.82 -0.18 -19.21
N SER A 49 -10.40 -1.36 -19.43
CA SER A 49 -10.77 -1.81 -20.77
C SER A 49 -11.88 -0.94 -21.35
N ARG A 50 -11.77 -0.57 -22.63
CA ARG A 50 -12.82 0.15 -23.35
C ARG A 50 -14.03 -0.74 -23.67
N ARG A 51 -13.83 -2.06 -23.74
CA ARG A 51 -14.88 -3.03 -24.11
C ARG A 51 -15.59 -3.60 -22.90
N ASP A 52 -14.84 -3.81 -21.82
CA ASP A 52 -15.35 -4.41 -20.58
C ASP A 52 -14.72 -3.73 -19.34
N PRO A 53 -15.10 -2.49 -19.05
CA PRO A 53 -14.61 -1.79 -17.87
C PRO A 53 -15.04 -2.50 -16.58
N GLU A 54 -16.20 -3.17 -16.59
CA GLU A 54 -16.78 -3.81 -15.41
C GLU A 54 -16.02 -5.07 -15.00
N GLY A 55 -15.74 -5.95 -15.95
CA GLY A 55 -14.92 -7.13 -15.72
C GLY A 55 -13.50 -6.75 -15.30
N THR A 56 -12.94 -5.66 -15.84
CA THR A 56 -11.60 -5.20 -15.47
C THR A 56 -11.53 -4.76 -14.00
N VAL A 57 -12.52 -4.00 -13.53
CA VAL A 57 -12.58 -3.56 -12.13
C VAL A 57 -12.83 -4.74 -11.21
N THR A 58 -13.77 -5.62 -11.58
CA THR A 58 -14.11 -6.83 -10.81
C THR A 58 -12.88 -7.72 -10.65
N ALA A 59 -12.16 -8.01 -11.74
CA ALA A 59 -10.94 -8.79 -11.71
C ALA A 59 -9.86 -8.17 -10.83
N THR A 60 -9.73 -6.83 -10.83
CA THR A 60 -8.75 -6.15 -9.97
C THR A 60 -9.12 -6.26 -8.48
N VAL A 61 -10.40 -6.08 -8.14
CA VAL A 61 -10.89 -6.23 -6.77
C VAL A 61 -10.72 -7.68 -6.28
N ASP A 62 -11.02 -8.65 -7.14
CA ASP A 62 -10.85 -10.07 -6.83
C ASP A 62 -9.37 -10.44 -6.68
N ALA A 63 -8.47 -9.90 -7.51
CA ALA A 63 -7.03 -10.08 -7.38
C ALA A 63 -6.50 -9.49 -6.07
N LEU A 64 -6.91 -8.27 -5.73
CA LEU A 64 -6.53 -7.61 -4.48
C LEU A 64 -6.98 -8.43 -3.25
N ARG A 65 -8.21 -8.95 -3.28
CA ARG A 65 -8.73 -9.84 -2.24
C ARG A 65 -7.97 -11.17 -2.17
N ALA A 66 -7.72 -11.81 -3.30
CA ALA A 66 -6.97 -13.06 -3.36
C ALA A 66 -5.58 -12.89 -2.74
N LEU A 67 -4.87 -11.83 -3.13
CA LEU A 67 -3.55 -11.52 -2.60
C LEU A 67 -3.58 -11.15 -1.11
N GLY A 68 -4.57 -10.36 -0.68
CA GLY A 68 -4.72 -9.99 0.73
C GLY A 68 -5.10 -11.16 1.64
N SER A 69 -5.78 -12.17 1.10
CA SER A 69 -6.14 -13.39 1.84
C SER A 69 -5.09 -14.49 1.77
N THR A 70 -4.06 -14.36 0.94
CA THR A 70 -3.03 -15.40 0.76
C THR A 70 -1.88 -15.19 1.74
N ARG A 71 -1.58 -16.22 2.54
CA ARG A 71 -0.41 -16.23 3.41
C ARG A 71 0.87 -16.23 2.57
N GLN A 72 1.71 -15.23 2.78
CA GLN A 72 2.96 -15.06 2.03
C GLN A 72 4.09 -15.84 2.68
N PRO A 73 4.97 -16.53 1.92
CA PRO A 73 6.13 -17.20 2.49
C PRO A 73 7.08 -16.20 3.18
N ALA A 74 7.64 -16.57 4.35
CA ALA A 74 8.56 -15.70 5.10
C ALA A 74 9.76 -15.24 4.26
N GLN A 75 10.29 -16.11 3.40
CA GLN A 75 11.38 -15.77 2.48
C GLN A 75 10.98 -14.66 1.49
N ARG A 76 9.74 -14.68 0.98
CA ARG A 76 9.22 -13.64 0.08
C ARG A 76 9.14 -12.29 0.80
N LEU A 77 8.67 -12.30 2.05
CA LEU A 77 8.58 -11.09 2.86
C LEU A 77 9.95 -10.49 3.16
N PHE A 78 10.91 -11.33 3.52
CA PHE A 78 12.29 -10.91 3.73
C PHE A 78 12.91 -10.28 2.48
N GLN A 79 12.71 -10.89 1.30
CA GLN A 79 13.16 -10.34 0.03
C GLN A 79 12.46 -9.01 -0.30
N ALA A 80 11.15 -8.91 -0.06
CA ALA A 80 10.40 -7.68 -0.24
C ALA A 80 10.94 -6.54 0.65
N ALA A 81 11.24 -6.83 1.91
CA ALA A 81 11.87 -5.89 2.83
C ALA A 81 13.25 -5.43 2.34
N GLN A 82 14.11 -6.37 1.93
CA GLN A 82 15.44 -6.05 1.42
C GLN A 82 15.40 -5.19 0.14
N LEU A 83 14.48 -5.48 -0.78
CA LEU A 83 14.30 -4.67 -1.99
C LEU A 83 13.88 -3.24 -1.65
N TRP A 84 12.97 -3.08 -0.69
CA TRP A 84 12.50 -1.78 -0.24
C TRP A 84 13.63 -0.96 0.42
N LEU A 85 14.46 -1.60 1.25
CA LEU A 85 15.61 -0.98 1.90
C LEU A 85 16.69 -0.61 0.87
N GLY A 86 17.03 -1.55 -0.01
CA GLY A 86 18.04 -1.34 -1.05
C GLY A 86 17.67 -0.21 -1.99
N ALA A 87 16.39 -0.09 -2.37
CA ALA A 87 15.91 1.01 -3.22
C ALA A 87 16.17 2.39 -2.60
N ARG A 88 16.03 2.54 -1.27
CA ARG A 88 16.31 3.81 -0.56
C ARG A 88 17.78 4.13 -0.47
N VAL A 89 18.60 3.13 -0.17
CA VAL A 89 20.06 3.30 -0.15
C VAL A 89 20.54 3.73 -1.54
N VAL A 90 20.08 3.05 -2.59
CA VAL A 90 20.41 3.40 -3.98
C VAL A 90 19.92 4.81 -4.31
N GLN A 91 18.68 5.17 -3.96
CA GLN A 91 18.14 6.52 -4.21
C GLN A 91 18.99 7.60 -3.52
N ALA A 92 19.27 7.44 -2.22
CA ALA A 92 20.11 8.39 -1.47
C ALA A 92 21.52 8.52 -2.07
N SER A 93 22.11 7.40 -2.54
CA SER A 93 23.40 7.43 -3.23
C SER A 93 23.34 8.12 -4.60
N LEU A 94 22.28 7.88 -5.39
CA LEU A 94 22.11 8.52 -6.69
C LEU A 94 21.85 10.02 -6.58
N ASP A 95 21.21 10.46 -5.49
CA ASP A 95 20.92 11.87 -5.20
C ASP A 95 22.11 12.60 -4.56
N GLY A 96 23.33 12.08 -4.71
CA GLY A 96 24.57 12.73 -4.26
C GLY A 96 24.86 12.56 -2.77
N GLU A 97 24.45 11.41 -2.20
CA GLU A 97 24.50 11.16 -0.75
C GLU A 97 23.64 12.16 0.02
N ASP A 98 22.42 12.39 -0.47
CA ASP A 98 21.46 13.28 0.19
C ASP A 98 20.88 12.65 1.47
N TRP A 99 21.69 12.70 2.54
CA TRP A 99 21.29 12.31 3.88
C TRP A 99 20.13 13.16 4.42
N THR A 100 19.91 14.36 3.86
CA THR A 100 18.77 15.22 4.20
C THR A 100 17.47 14.63 3.71
N ALA A 101 17.45 13.96 2.56
CA ALA A 101 16.28 13.26 2.05
C ALA A 101 15.87 12.09 2.97
N LEU A 102 16.84 11.29 3.42
CA LEU A 102 16.58 10.20 4.38
C LEU A 102 16.11 10.74 5.74
N PHE A 103 16.69 11.85 6.21
CA PHE A 103 16.25 12.52 7.42
C PHE A 103 14.85 13.11 7.28
N SER A 104 14.51 13.69 6.11
CA SER A 104 13.18 14.21 5.82
C SER A 104 12.14 13.08 5.78
N GLU A 105 12.47 11.92 5.20
CA GLU A 105 11.62 10.74 5.29
C GLU A 105 11.44 10.30 6.75
N ALA A 106 12.48 10.32 7.57
CA ALA A 106 12.37 10.00 8.99
C ALA A 106 11.46 11.00 9.74
N ILE A 107 11.48 12.28 9.39
CA ILE A 107 10.52 13.29 9.91
C ILE A 107 9.10 12.92 9.50
N ASP A 108 8.86 12.61 8.23
CA ASP A 108 7.53 12.24 7.73
C ASP A 108 6.99 10.96 8.37
N LEU A 109 7.85 10.05 8.84
CA LEU A 109 7.48 8.82 9.54
C LEU A 109 7.21 9.04 11.03
N SER A 110 7.68 10.14 11.59
CA SER A 110 7.63 10.40 13.02
C SER A 110 6.36 11.15 13.40
N SER A 111 5.74 10.73 14.50
CA SER A 111 4.62 11.48 15.10
C SER A 111 5.08 12.49 16.15
N ARG A 112 6.34 12.37 16.61
CA ARG A 112 6.99 13.24 17.59
C ARG A 112 8.45 13.46 17.20
N ASP A 113 8.99 14.63 17.52
CA ASP A 113 10.38 15.00 17.19
C ASP A 113 11.42 14.03 17.78
N GLU A 114 11.14 13.46 18.96
CA GLU A 114 12.00 12.50 19.64
C GLU A 114 12.12 11.14 18.94
N ASP A 115 11.16 10.79 18.06
CA ASP A 115 11.14 9.53 17.32
C ASP A 115 11.94 9.62 15.99
N VAL A 116 12.23 10.83 15.51
CA VAL A 116 12.90 11.09 14.21
C VAL A 116 14.21 10.32 14.04
N PRO A 117 15.11 10.23 15.05
CA PRO A 117 16.38 9.54 14.88
C PRO A 117 16.25 8.03 14.62
N THR A 118 15.16 7.38 15.07
CA THR A 118 14.99 5.92 14.98
C THR A 118 13.90 5.49 14.01
N ALA A 119 13.00 6.37 13.60
CA ALA A 119 11.80 6.03 12.83
C ALA A 119 12.06 5.17 11.58
N LEU A 120 13.09 5.51 10.80
CA LEU A 120 13.44 4.73 9.61
C LEU A 120 13.99 3.34 9.96
N PHE A 121 14.77 3.24 11.04
CA PHE A 121 15.34 1.98 11.51
C PHE A 121 14.26 1.08 12.11
N ASP A 122 13.32 1.64 12.86
CA ASP A 122 12.21 0.91 13.46
C ASP A 122 11.27 0.35 12.38
N ASP A 123 10.94 1.16 11.36
CA ASP A 123 10.18 0.70 10.20
C ASP A 123 10.91 -0.43 9.45
N ALA A 124 12.22 -0.28 9.19
CA ALA A 124 13.05 -1.27 8.53
C ALA A 124 13.14 -2.58 9.32
N GLY A 125 13.40 -2.47 10.63
CA GLY A 125 13.45 -3.60 11.55
C GLY A 125 12.11 -4.32 11.63
N GLY A 126 11.01 -3.58 11.69
CA GLY A 126 9.66 -4.12 11.65
C GLY A 126 9.37 -4.90 10.37
N MET A 127 9.83 -4.42 9.21
CA MET A 127 9.67 -5.14 7.94
C MET A 127 10.48 -6.45 7.92
N LEU A 128 11.72 -6.43 8.41
CA LEU A 128 12.58 -7.61 8.44
C LEU A 128 12.11 -8.67 9.46
N ALA A 129 11.48 -8.23 10.56
CA ALA A 129 10.95 -9.09 11.60
C ALA A 129 9.47 -9.50 11.40
N SER A 130 8.84 -9.07 10.30
CA SER A 130 7.41 -9.29 10.07
C SER A 130 7.07 -10.77 9.90
N ASP A 131 6.03 -11.19 10.59
CA ASP A 131 5.47 -12.54 10.51
C ASP A 131 4.43 -12.64 9.38
N PRO A 132 4.47 -13.70 8.54
CA PRO A 132 3.45 -13.99 7.54
C PRO A 132 2.00 -13.93 8.00
N GLU A 133 1.68 -14.41 9.21
CA GLU A 133 0.31 -14.43 9.70
C GLU A 133 -0.13 -13.03 10.10
N ALA A 134 0.73 -12.27 10.77
CA ALA A 134 0.49 -10.86 11.05
C ALA A 134 0.22 -10.05 9.79
N LEU A 135 1.01 -10.25 8.71
CA LEU A 135 0.78 -9.56 7.44
C LEU A 135 -0.54 -9.98 6.79
N GLN A 136 -0.84 -11.28 6.74
CA GLN A 136 -2.10 -11.78 6.16
C GLN A 136 -3.31 -11.23 6.92
N ALA A 137 -3.28 -11.23 8.25
CA ALA A 137 -4.35 -10.67 9.08
C ALA A 137 -4.52 -9.17 8.82
N TRP A 138 -3.41 -8.43 8.74
CA TRP A 138 -3.43 -7.00 8.45
C TRP A 138 -3.97 -6.71 7.04
N MET A 139 -3.54 -7.46 6.03
CA MET A 139 -4.02 -7.31 4.65
C MET A 139 -5.49 -7.72 4.50
N GLY A 140 -5.93 -8.80 5.15
CA GLY A 140 -7.34 -9.18 5.16
C GLY A 140 -8.23 -8.12 5.81
N ARG A 141 -7.75 -7.51 6.89
CA ARG A 141 -8.46 -6.43 7.58
C ARG A 141 -8.52 -5.15 6.75
N TRP A 142 -7.39 -4.70 6.21
CA TRP A 142 -7.30 -3.36 5.62
C TRP A 142 -7.30 -3.34 4.10
N LEU A 143 -6.88 -4.42 3.44
CA LEU A 143 -6.71 -4.44 1.99
C LEU A 143 -7.76 -5.27 1.24
N ASP A 144 -8.71 -5.93 1.92
CA ASP A 144 -9.86 -6.57 1.27
C ASP A 144 -11.00 -5.55 1.06
N PRO A 145 -11.34 -5.16 -0.18
CA PRO A 145 -12.41 -4.18 -0.44
C PRO A 145 -13.83 -4.69 -0.21
N ARG A 146 -14.02 -6.01 -0.04
CA ARG A 146 -15.34 -6.64 0.12
C ARG A 146 -15.54 -7.30 1.49
N GLY A 147 -14.47 -7.73 2.14
CA GLY A 147 -14.52 -8.43 3.43
C GLY A 147 -13.82 -7.71 4.58
N GLY A 148 -13.04 -6.67 4.30
CA GLY A 148 -12.28 -5.91 5.29
C GLY A 148 -13.03 -4.70 5.85
N GLU A 149 -12.27 -3.83 6.51
CA GLU A 149 -12.73 -2.55 7.05
C GLU A 149 -13.21 -1.61 5.92
N PRO A 150 -14.29 -0.84 6.14
CA PRO A 150 -14.83 0.07 5.14
C PRO A 150 -13.88 1.25 4.86
N GLY A 151 -14.28 2.14 3.94
CA GLY A 151 -13.54 3.37 3.63
C GLY A 151 -12.71 3.32 2.33
N TRP A 152 -12.91 2.29 1.51
CA TRP A 152 -12.41 2.30 0.14
C TRP A 152 -13.18 3.32 -0.70
N GLN A 153 -12.45 4.05 -1.53
CA GLN A 153 -12.96 5.02 -2.48
C GLN A 153 -12.39 4.77 -3.86
N TRP A 154 -13.04 5.33 -4.88
CA TRP A 154 -12.56 5.23 -6.25
C TRP A 154 -12.77 6.52 -7.03
N VAL A 155 -11.87 6.77 -7.98
CA VAL A 155 -11.92 7.93 -8.87
C VAL A 155 -11.58 7.49 -10.30
N VAL A 156 -12.32 8.01 -11.29
CA VAL A 156 -12.03 7.77 -12.70
C VAL A 156 -11.64 9.09 -13.37
N ALA A 157 -10.36 9.24 -13.67
CA ALA A 157 -9.87 10.33 -14.51
C ALA A 157 -10.12 10.00 -16.00
N GLY A 158 -10.59 11.00 -16.76
CA GLY A 158 -10.75 10.90 -18.22
C GLY A 158 -11.92 10.05 -18.72
N ALA A 159 -12.84 9.65 -17.85
CA ALA A 159 -14.06 8.92 -18.23
C ALA A 159 -15.22 9.86 -18.57
N SER A 160 -16.09 9.42 -19.49
CA SER A 160 -17.34 10.11 -19.77
C SER A 160 -18.29 10.00 -18.56
N SER A 161 -19.28 10.90 -18.46
CA SER A 161 -20.30 10.84 -17.41
C SER A 161 -21.14 9.55 -17.46
N ALA A 162 -21.23 8.90 -18.63
CA ALA A 162 -21.88 7.60 -18.77
C ALA A 162 -21.05 6.47 -18.13
N ASP A 163 -19.73 6.48 -18.34
CA ASP A 163 -18.81 5.50 -17.76
C ASP A 163 -18.72 5.67 -16.24
N GLN A 164 -18.69 6.91 -15.74
CA GLN A 164 -18.72 7.20 -14.31
C GLN A 164 -19.97 6.62 -13.63
N ARG A 165 -21.15 6.76 -14.24
CA ARG A 165 -22.41 6.22 -13.70
C ARG A 165 -22.47 4.69 -13.74
N LYS A 166 -21.87 4.04 -14.75
CA LYS A 166 -21.76 2.58 -14.80
C LYS A 166 -20.81 2.09 -13.71
N LEU A 167 -19.62 2.70 -13.62
CA LEU A 167 -18.60 2.35 -12.62
C LEU A 167 -19.09 2.55 -11.18
N ALA A 168 -19.89 3.60 -10.93
CA ALA A 168 -20.49 3.83 -9.62
C ALA A 168 -21.44 2.72 -9.13
N ARG A 169 -22.01 1.92 -10.04
CA ARG A 169 -22.88 0.80 -9.68
C ARG A 169 -22.09 -0.49 -9.38
N LEU A 170 -20.85 -0.56 -9.84
CA LEU A 170 -19.99 -1.75 -9.77
C LEU A 170 -19.11 -1.78 -8.53
N THR A 171 -19.04 -0.67 -7.81
CA THR A 171 -18.27 -0.53 -6.58
C THR A 171 -19.22 -0.30 -5.40
N PRO A 172 -19.99 -1.32 -4.96
CA PRO A 172 -20.39 -1.36 -3.56
C PRO A 172 -19.13 -1.78 -2.79
N LEU A 173 -18.18 -0.84 -2.67
CA LEU A 173 -17.19 -0.89 -1.61
C LEU A 173 -18.00 -0.87 -0.31
N ALA A 174 -17.65 -1.69 0.68
CA ALA A 174 -18.42 -1.77 1.93
C ALA A 174 -18.77 -0.35 2.42
N PRO A 175 -20.06 -0.09 2.75
CA PRO A 175 -20.54 1.25 3.09
C PRO A 175 -19.75 1.87 4.25
#